data_AF-A0A3P8G5R6-F1
#
_entry.id   AF-A0A3P8G5R6-F1
#
_cell.length_a   1.000
_cell.length_b   1.000
_cell.length_c   1.000
_cell.angle_alpha   90.00
_cell.angle_beta   90.00
_cell.angle_gamma   90.00
#
_symmetry.space_group_name_H-M   'P 1'
#
loop_
_entity.id
_entity.type
_entity.pdbx_description
1 polymer ?
#
loop_
_entity_poly.entity_id
_entity_poly.type
_entity_poly.pdbx_seq_one_letter_code
_entity_poly.pdbx_strand_id
1 'polypeptide(L)'
;MNEINYQPVLWERLNTPPHPCRSKQLEQSTEKARIIMANMTPSTDPTYAYSYMDLDVPYRYTQSQCILLHQQLDIMSKCHCQYIYNPRPAHPFHHTPYCGSIFKDETDLPEEQRKNISCVQEILESDRKRAYEATVCYPRCNHYSYESTISVTTWRAVDWQLHWLRHLNRAFKSMEQERDTSFNETWDRVGSKGYRDWLEYFQKDNLTNIPENAINDLNLQGNNFAYVVLKRRSGDVRVNREKLVLSISVLLSRIGGLCSLTIGLTAGFVVEIIEFAYVLCTTRASKSVNGRLDHSDKEQTYGQLNCSETLLNKQAAGMMLDATGQDVCYTFQHSTDTHS
;
A
#
# COMPACT_ATOMS: atom_id res chain seq x y z
N MET A 1 14.74 -13.74 24.65
CA MET A 1 14.30 -14.20 23.33
C MET A 1 13.22 -13.23 22.88
N ASN A 2 13.51 -12.54 21.80
CA ASN A 2 12.62 -11.60 21.16
C ASN A 2 12.08 -12.31 19.92
N GLU A 3 10.88 -12.86 20.00
CA GLU A 3 10.24 -13.45 18.84
C GLU A 3 9.41 -12.37 18.13
N ILE A 4 9.78 -12.09 16.88
CA ILE A 4 9.11 -11.16 15.98
C ILE A 4 8.33 -12.01 14.99
N ASN A 5 7.04 -12.12 15.23
CA ASN A 5 6.12 -12.78 14.32
C ASN A 5 5.66 -11.77 13.28
N TYR A 6 5.89 -12.03 11.99
CA TYR A 6 5.48 -11.12 10.91
C TYR A 6 4.53 -11.79 9.92
N GLN A 7 3.66 -10.98 9.30
CA GLN A 7 2.82 -11.39 8.19
C GLN A 7 3.03 -10.44 7.00
N PRO A 8 3.45 -10.97 5.83
CA PRO A 8 3.58 -10.14 4.64
C PRO A 8 2.19 -9.77 4.10
N VAL A 9 2.03 -8.48 3.82
CA VAL A 9 0.84 -7.90 3.21
C VAL A 9 1.25 -7.24 1.90
N LEU A 10 0.69 -7.70 0.78
CA LEU A 10 0.79 -7.04 -0.52
C LEU A 10 -0.33 -6.00 -0.62
N TRP A 11 0.06 -4.74 -0.74
CA TRP A 11 -0.87 -3.65 -1.04
C TRP A 11 -0.89 -3.39 -2.54
N GLU A 12 -2.08 -3.34 -3.10
CA GLU A 12 -2.35 -2.85 -4.46
C GLU A 12 -3.25 -1.62 -4.35
N ARG A 13 -2.63 -0.45 -4.39
CA ARG A 13 -3.29 0.85 -4.31
C ARG A 13 -3.80 1.29 -5.67
N LEU A 14 -4.92 1.99 -5.66
CA LEU A 14 -5.49 2.55 -6.87
C LEU A 14 -4.90 3.95 -7.09
N ASN A 15 -4.28 4.16 -8.25
CA ASN A 15 -3.78 5.49 -8.61
C ASN A 15 -4.95 6.43 -8.89
N THR A 16 -5.18 7.40 -8.01
CA THR A 16 -6.27 8.37 -8.14
C THR A 16 -5.74 9.80 -7.97
N PRO A 17 -6.41 10.83 -8.53
CA PRO A 17 -6.02 12.23 -8.31
C PRO A 17 -5.88 12.65 -6.83
N PRO A 18 -6.79 12.28 -5.90
CA PRO A 18 -6.61 12.61 -4.49
C PRO A 18 -5.54 11.75 -3.78
N HIS A 19 -5.31 10.53 -4.26
CA HIS A 19 -4.32 9.60 -3.69
C HIS A 19 -3.44 9.02 -4.81
N PRO A 20 -2.46 9.81 -5.30
CA PRO A 20 -1.59 9.37 -6.38
C PRO A 20 -0.63 8.28 -5.92
N CYS A 21 -0.36 7.32 -6.81
CA CYS A 21 0.66 6.30 -6.60
C CYS A 21 1.45 6.01 -7.88
N ARG A 22 2.69 5.54 -7.73
CA ARG A 22 3.58 5.20 -8.84
C ARG A 22 3.34 3.77 -9.32
N SER A 23 2.94 3.60 -10.58
CA SER A 23 2.72 2.29 -11.18
C SER A 23 4.01 1.69 -11.74
N LYS A 24 4.04 0.35 -11.84
CA LYS A 24 5.21 -0.41 -12.33
C LYS A 24 5.62 -0.03 -13.77
N GLN A 25 4.64 0.27 -14.61
CA GLN A 25 4.85 0.67 -16.02
C GLN A 25 5.48 2.06 -16.14
N LEU A 26 5.21 2.97 -15.19
CA LEU A 26 5.87 4.28 -15.13
C LEU A 26 7.36 4.14 -14.76
N GLU A 27 7.75 3.03 -14.09
CA GLU A 27 9.16 2.73 -13.76
C GLU A 27 9.97 2.15 -14.92
N GLN A 28 9.35 1.77 -16.02
CA GLN A 28 10.03 1.13 -17.16
C GLN A 28 10.09 2.05 -18.40
N SER A 29 9.38 3.17 -18.39
CA SER A 29 9.36 4.15 -19.48
C SER A 29 10.32 5.31 -19.18
N THR A 30 11.48 5.31 -19.82
CA THR A 30 12.52 6.36 -19.75
C THR A 30 12.00 7.73 -20.18
N GLU A 31 11.07 7.75 -21.13
CA GLU A 31 10.56 8.97 -21.75
C GLU A 31 9.55 9.74 -20.86
N LYS A 32 8.73 9.04 -20.06
CA LYS A 32 7.82 9.69 -19.09
C LYS A 32 8.51 10.08 -17.77
N ALA A 33 9.58 9.39 -17.39
CA ALA A 33 10.38 9.76 -16.22
C ALA A 33 11.09 11.12 -16.40
N ARG A 34 11.52 11.42 -17.63
CA ARG A 34 12.21 12.67 -18.00
C ARG A 34 11.32 13.92 -17.91
N ILE A 35 10.01 13.76 -18.08
CA ILE A 35 9.03 14.87 -18.03
C ILE A 35 8.73 15.29 -16.59
N ILE A 36 8.88 14.39 -15.61
CA ILE A 36 8.50 14.64 -14.20
C ILE A 36 9.70 15.07 -13.35
N MET A 37 10.95 14.73 -13.73
CA MET A 37 12.15 15.16 -13.02
C MET A 37 13.29 15.45 -14.01
N ALA A 38 13.36 16.70 -14.49
CA ALA A 38 14.27 17.15 -15.54
C ALA A 38 15.79 17.03 -15.22
N ASN A 39 16.17 16.69 -13.99
CA ASN A 39 17.56 16.79 -13.52
C ASN A 39 18.20 15.45 -13.08
N MET A 40 17.61 14.29 -13.40
CA MET A 40 18.21 13.01 -13.03
C MET A 40 18.90 12.32 -14.21
N THR A 41 20.11 11.83 -13.96
CA THR A 41 20.85 11.01 -14.91
C THR A 41 20.08 9.72 -15.20
N PRO A 42 19.93 9.33 -16.48
CA PRO A 42 19.27 8.07 -16.83
C PRO A 42 20.00 6.88 -16.20
N SER A 43 19.24 5.92 -15.67
CA SER A 43 19.82 4.67 -15.18
C SER A 43 20.43 3.88 -16.34
N THR A 44 21.60 3.29 -16.14
CA THR A 44 22.23 2.35 -17.08
C THR A 44 21.72 0.91 -16.92
N ASP A 45 20.90 0.65 -15.89
CA ASP A 45 20.31 -0.66 -15.65
C ASP A 45 19.04 -0.85 -16.52
N PRO A 46 19.02 -1.81 -17.46
CA PRO A 46 17.89 -2.05 -18.36
C PRO A 46 16.62 -2.54 -17.64
N THR A 47 16.70 -2.88 -16.35
CA THR A 47 15.55 -3.37 -15.59
C THR A 47 14.64 -2.26 -15.03
N TYR A 48 15.13 -1.01 -14.93
CA TYR A 48 14.38 0.13 -14.41
C TYR A 48 14.78 1.45 -15.08
N ALA A 49 13.80 2.21 -15.56
CA ALA A 49 14.01 3.50 -16.22
C ALA A 49 14.39 4.65 -15.26
N TYR A 50 14.30 4.43 -13.94
CA TYR A 50 14.76 5.38 -12.93
C TYR A 50 15.52 4.68 -11.80
N SER A 51 16.69 5.23 -11.46
CA SER A 51 17.40 4.95 -10.23
C SER A 51 17.82 6.29 -9.63
N TYR A 52 17.50 6.50 -8.36
CA TYR A 52 18.18 7.55 -7.61
C TYR A 52 19.61 7.08 -7.30
N MET A 53 20.51 8.02 -7.05
CA MET A 53 21.91 7.72 -6.78
C MET A 53 22.24 8.03 -5.32
N ASP A 54 22.87 7.08 -4.64
CA ASP A 54 23.66 7.34 -3.45
C ASP A 54 25.13 7.17 -3.84
N LEU A 55 25.81 8.29 -4.03
CA LEU A 55 27.11 8.43 -4.67
C LEU A 55 27.04 7.86 -6.10
N ASP A 56 27.74 6.78 -6.37
CA ASP A 56 27.73 6.08 -7.66
C ASP A 56 26.87 4.81 -7.65
N VAL A 57 26.14 4.57 -6.54
CA VAL A 57 25.31 3.37 -6.40
C VAL A 57 23.85 3.71 -6.75
N PRO A 58 23.32 3.18 -7.86
CA PRO A 58 21.92 3.32 -8.18
C PRO A 58 21.07 2.50 -7.20
N TYR A 59 19.95 3.08 -6.75
CA TYR A 59 18.97 2.37 -5.93
C TYR A 59 17.55 2.47 -6.47
N ARG A 60 16.76 1.43 -6.17
CA ARG A 60 15.36 1.34 -6.57
C ARG A 60 14.51 2.34 -5.79
N TYR A 61 13.60 3.01 -6.49
CA TYR A 61 12.64 3.91 -5.87
C TYR A 61 11.94 3.25 -4.67
N THR A 62 11.94 3.93 -3.55
CA THR A 62 10.98 3.69 -2.48
C THR A 62 10.51 5.05 -2.00
N GLN A 63 9.29 5.12 -1.46
CA GLN A 63 8.76 6.40 -0.98
C GLN A 63 9.67 6.99 0.10
N SER A 64 10.12 6.16 1.05
CA SER A 64 11.05 6.56 2.11
C SER A 64 12.36 7.11 1.56
N GLN A 65 12.98 6.42 0.60
CA GLN A 65 14.24 6.90 0.04
C GLN A 65 14.09 8.17 -0.81
N CYS A 66 12.94 8.35 -1.49
CA CYS A 66 12.63 9.62 -2.16
C CYS A 66 12.56 10.78 -1.16
N ILE A 67 11.86 10.57 -0.04
CA ILE A 67 11.72 11.57 1.03
C ILE A 67 13.09 11.94 1.60
N LEU A 68 13.93 10.94 1.92
CA LEU A 68 15.27 11.18 2.47
C LEU A 68 16.18 11.90 1.46
N LEU A 69 16.04 11.61 0.16
CA LEU A 69 16.77 12.33 -0.88
C LEU A 69 16.35 13.80 -0.95
N HIS A 70 15.05 14.11 -0.96
CA HIS A 70 14.59 15.51 -0.97
C HIS A 70 14.99 16.24 0.32
N GLN A 71 14.98 15.55 1.46
CA GLN A 71 15.52 16.08 2.71
C GLN A 71 17.04 16.34 2.60
N GLN A 72 17.81 15.47 1.93
CA GLN A 72 19.23 15.74 1.67
C GLN A 72 19.43 16.96 0.79
N LEU A 73 18.65 17.12 -0.28
CA LEU A 73 18.74 18.28 -1.18
C LEU A 73 18.45 19.58 -0.43
N ASP A 74 17.53 19.57 0.54
CA ASP A 74 17.33 20.69 1.44
C ASP A 74 18.52 20.96 2.35
N ILE A 75 19.09 19.92 2.95
CA ILE A 75 20.26 20.05 3.83
C ILE A 75 21.45 20.59 3.04
N MET A 76 21.68 20.10 1.83
CA MET A 76 22.75 20.58 0.96
C MET A 76 22.54 22.03 0.51
N SER A 77 21.30 22.42 0.23
CA SER A 77 20.99 23.80 -0.21
C SER A 77 21.01 24.82 0.94
N LYS A 78 20.59 24.44 2.15
CA LYS A 78 20.48 25.34 3.31
C LYS A 78 21.67 25.30 4.26
N CYS A 79 22.20 24.10 4.52
CA CYS A 79 23.27 23.87 5.50
C CYS A 79 24.63 23.62 4.82
N HIS A 80 24.69 23.59 3.48
CA HIS A 80 25.93 23.41 2.69
C HIS A 80 26.77 22.20 3.10
N CYS A 81 26.13 21.17 3.62
CA CYS A 81 26.76 19.94 4.06
C CYS A 81 25.89 18.73 3.71
N GLN A 82 26.44 17.54 3.87
CA GLN A 82 25.76 16.27 3.60
C GLN A 82 25.49 15.51 4.89
N TYR A 83 24.25 15.07 5.09
CA TYR A 83 23.89 14.21 6.21
C TYR A 83 24.13 12.74 5.85
N ILE A 84 24.88 12.03 6.70
CA ILE A 84 25.39 10.68 6.39
C ILE A 84 24.29 9.61 6.29
N TYR A 85 23.16 9.81 6.96
CA TYR A 85 22.06 8.84 6.97
C TYR A 85 21.09 8.99 5.80
N ASN A 86 21.22 10.07 5.01
CA ASN A 86 20.39 10.29 3.83
C ASN A 86 21.17 9.90 2.56
N PRO A 87 20.48 9.54 1.45
CA PRO A 87 21.12 9.29 0.16
C PRO A 87 21.94 10.50 -0.30
N ARG A 88 23.18 10.28 -0.76
CA ARG A 88 24.11 11.35 -1.15
C ARG A 88 24.14 11.49 -2.66
N PRO A 89 23.53 12.51 -3.26
CA PRO A 89 23.50 12.65 -4.72
C PRO A 89 24.86 13.03 -5.33
N ALA A 90 25.84 13.43 -4.52
CA ALA A 90 27.18 13.83 -4.98
C ALA A 90 28.23 13.43 -3.95
N HIS A 91 29.46 13.16 -4.42
CA HIS A 91 30.58 12.90 -3.53
C HIS A 91 30.87 14.08 -2.60
N PRO A 92 31.18 13.82 -1.33
CA PRO A 92 31.55 14.88 -0.39
C PRO A 92 32.89 15.50 -0.80
N PHE A 93 32.86 16.79 -1.14
CA PHE A 93 34.03 17.61 -1.48
C PHE A 93 34.09 18.84 -0.58
N HIS A 94 35.16 19.63 -0.69
CA HIS A 94 35.40 20.83 0.13
C HIS A 94 34.20 21.80 0.21
N HIS A 95 33.37 21.90 -0.84
CA HIS A 95 32.20 22.78 -0.88
C HIS A 95 30.92 22.18 -0.28
N THR A 96 30.83 20.85 -0.13
CA THR A 96 29.69 20.14 0.49
C THR A 96 30.22 18.92 1.25
N PRO A 97 30.96 19.13 2.35
CA PRO A 97 31.50 18.06 3.17
C PRO A 97 30.37 17.40 3.98
N TYR A 98 30.69 16.33 4.69
CA TYR A 98 29.76 15.82 5.70
C TYR A 98 29.54 16.85 6.81
N CYS A 99 28.31 16.93 7.32
CA CYS A 99 27.96 17.90 8.37
C CYS A 99 28.75 17.71 9.68
N GLY A 100 29.35 16.54 9.90
CA GLY A 100 30.25 16.24 11.02
C GLY A 100 31.74 16.12 10.64
N SER A 101 32.14 16.62 9.47
CA SER A 101 33.53 16.57 9.02
C SER A 101 34.43 17.43 9.91
N ILE A 102 35.50 16.83 10.46
CA ILE A 102 36.50 17.49 11.31
C ILE A 102 37.75 17.87 10.47
N PHE A 103 37.76 17.56 9.17
CA PHE A 103 38.94 17.63 8.30
C PHE A 103 39.34 19.05 7.82
N LYS A 104 38.86 20.13 8.46
CA LYS A 104 39.36 21.48 8.14
C LYS A 104 40.45 21.83 9.15
N ASP A 105 41.66 22.18 8.70
CA ASP A 105 42.77 22.65 9.57
C ASP A 105 42.53 24.09 10.12
N GLU A 106 41.29 24.43 10.47
CA GLU A 106 40.90 25.77 10.89
C GLU A 106 40.54 25.83 12.38
N THR A 107 41.06 26.84 13.07
CA THR A 107 40.84 27.12 14.49
C THR A 107 39.36 27.33 14.87
N ASP A 108 38.49 27.59 13.89
CA ASP A 108 37.05 27.85 14.05
C ASP A 108 36.15 26.61 13.84
N LEU A 109 36.77 25.44 13.61
CA LEU A 109 36.13 24.12 13.45
C LEU A 109 34.91 23.86 14.36
N PRO A 110 34.96 24.15 15.68
CA PRO A 110 33.88 23.78 16.59
C PRO A 110 32.61 24.60 16.38
N GLU A 111 32.73 25.86 15.97
CA GLU A 111 31.58 26.77 15.86
C GLU A 111 30.83 26.58 14.53
N GLU A 112 31.55 26.42 13.43
CA GLU A 112 30.97 26.10 12.12
C GLU A 112 30.30 24.72 12.15
N GLN A 113 30.93 23.73 12.79
CA GLN A 113 30.35 22.41 12.97
C GLN A 113 29.06 22.45 13.81
N ARG A 114 29.08 23.20 14.92
CA ARG A 114 27.88 23.37 15.77
C ARG A 114 26.73 24.02 14.99
N LYS A 115 27.04 25.03 14.15
CA LYS A 115 26.06 25.69 13.28
C LYS A 115 25.47 24.74 12.23
N ASN A 116 26.30 23.90 11.62
CA ASN A 116 25.86 22.90 10.65
C ASN A 116 24.96 21.85 11.31
N ILE A 117 25.34 21.37 12.51
CA ILE A 117 24.52 20.43 13.29
C ILE A 117 23.16 21.05 13.65
N SER A 118 23.13 22.29 14.14
CA SER A 118 21.88 22.96 14.48
C SER A 118 20.98 23.18 13.25
N CYS A 119 21.58 23.55 12.10
CA CYS A 119 20.85 23.72 10.85
C CYS A 119 20.23 22.39 10.37
N VAL A 120 20.99 21.30 10.44
CA VAL A 120 20.49 19.97 10.05
C VAL A 120 19.35 19.56 10.98
N GLN A 121 19.50 19.75 12.29
CA GLN A 121 18.48 19.38 13.26
C GLN A 121 17.14 20.10 13.00
N GLU A 122 17.17 21.40 12.67
CA GLU A 122 15.96 22.15 12.29
C GLU A 122 15.26 21.53 11.07
N ILE A 123 16.02 21.09 10.06
CA ILE A 123 15.45 20.44 8.87
C ILE A 123 14.91 19.04 9.19
N LEU A 124 15.60 18.29 10.05
CA LEU A 124 15.17 16.95 10.47
C LEU A 124 13.87 16.99 11.29
N GLU A 125 13.71 17.99 12.15
CA GLU A 125 12.52 18.17 13.00
C GLU A 125 11.36 18.84 12.24
N SER A 126 11.61 19.42 11.07
CA SER A 126 10.58 20.10 10.29
C SER A 126 9.51 19.16 9.71
N ASP A 127 8.27 19.66 9.61
CA ASP A 127 7.15 18.95 8.96
C ASP A 127 7.27 18.82 7.43
N ARG A 128 8.42 19.19 6.84
CA ARG A 128 8.67 19.17 5.39
C ARG A 128 8.53 17.77 4.79
N LYS A 129 8.70 16.73 5.62
CA LYS A 129 8.44 15.33 5.24
C LYS A 129 7.04 15.15 4.62
N ARG A 130 6.01 15.72 5.25
CA ARG A 130 4.62 15.62 4.77
C ARG A 130 4.42 16.35 3.45
N ALA A 131 5.12 17.46 3.26
CA ALA A 131 5.08 18.20 1.99
C ALA A 131 5.63 17.34 0.85
N TYR A 132 6.74 16.61 1.06
CA TYR A 132 7.28 15.70 0.05
C TYR A 132 6.36 14.53 -0.26
N GLU A 133 5.75 13.93 0.76
CA GLU A 133 4.78 12.84 0.60
C GLU A 133 3.56 13.25 -0.24
N ALA A 134 3.10 14.50 -0.10
CA ALA A 134 1.93 15.00 -0.81
C ALA A 134 2.21 15.49 -2.24
N THR A 135 3.45 15.89 -2.55
CA THR A 135 3.75 16.62 -3.80
C THR A 135 4.65 15.89 -4.78
N VAL A 136 5.69 15.18 -4.30
CA VAL A 136 6.74 14.61 -5.16
C VAL A 136 6.94 13.11 -4.91
N CYS A 137 6.99 12.72 -3.64
CA CYS A 137 7.32 11.37 -3.21
C CYS A 137 6.06 10.53 -2.98
N TYR A 138 5.45 10.11 -4.09
CA TYR A 138 4.27 9.25 -4.06
C TYR A 138 4.61 7.78 -3.77
N PRO A 139 3.78 7.09 -2.96
CA PRO A 139 3.95 5.66 -2.70
C PRO A 139 3.84 4.84 -3.99
N ARG A 140 4.46 3.66 -4.02
CA ARG A 140 4.23 2.70 -5.10
C ARG A 140 2.81 2.15 -5.00
N CYS A 141 2.15 1.99 -6.15
CA CYS A 141 0.84 1.36 -6.20
C CYS A 141 0.92 -0.07 -5.66
N ASN A 142 2.00 -0.80 -5.99
CA ASN A 142 2.22 -2.14 -5.49
C ASN A 142 3.41 -2.16 -4.54
N HIS A 143 3.20 -2.50 -3.27
CA HIS A 143 4.26 -2.62 -2.28
C HIS A 143 3.93 -3.65 -1.20
N TYR A 144 4.96 -4.18 -0.55
CA TYR A 144 4.81 -5.08 0.59
C TYR A 144 4.95 -4.29 1.90
N SER A 145 4.08 -4.58 2.87
CA SER A 145 4.30 -4.23 4.27
C SER A 145 4.42 -5.50 5.10
N TYR A 146 5.14 -5.40 6.22
CA TYR A 146 5.36 -6.52 7.13
C TYR A 146 4.81 -6.13 8.50
N GLU A 147 3.52 -6.39 8.70
CA GLU A 147 2.91 -6.22 10.01
C GLU A 147 3.54 -7.24 10.97
N SER A 148 4.04 -6.77 12.10
CA SER A 148 4.76 -7.62 13.05
C SER A 148 4.25 -7.45 14.48
N THR A 149 4.25 -8.55 15.22
CA THR A 149 3.99 -8.58 16.66
C THR A 149 5.25 -9.06 17.37
N ILE A 150 5.68 -8.28 18.36
CA ILE A 150 6.90 -8.56 19.14
C ILE A 150 6.47 -9.20 20.45
N SER A 151 7.05 -10.35 20.76
CA SER A 151 6.94 -10.99 22.06
C SER A 151 8.33 -11.12 22.68
N VAL A 152 8.47 -10.61 23.89
CA VAL A 152 9.74 -10.58 24.62
C VAL A 152 9.64 -11.54 25.79
N THR A 153 10.53 -12.52 25.83
CA THR A 153 10.71 -13.43 26.96
C THR A 153 12.15 -13.35 27.43
N THR A 154 12.38 -13.53 28.73
CA THR A 154 13.74 -13.59 29.27
C THR A 154 14.36 -14.91 28.85
N TRP A 155 15.31 -14.85 27.90
CA TRP A 155 16.08 -16.02 27.53
C TRP A 155 17.33 -16.05 28.40
N ARG A 156 17.39 -17.04 29.28
CA ARG A 156 18.61 -17.34 30.02
C ARG A 156 19.41 -18.31 29.17
N ALA A 157 20.21 -17.77 28.26
CA ALA A 157 21.21 -18.58 27.58
C ALA A 157 22.14 -19.18 28.63
N VAL A 158 22.45 -20.46 28.53
CA VAL A 158 23.45 -21.06 29.41
C VAL A 158 24.83 -20.67 28.89
N ASP A 159 25.75 -20.29 29.78
CA ASP A 159 27.06 -19.72 29.41
C ASP A 159 27.81 -20.57 28.37
N TRP A 160 27.67 -21.90 28.47
CA TRP A 160 28.32 -22.81 27.53
C TRP A 160 27.79 -22.73 26.11
N GLN A 161 26.49 -22.48 25.94
CA GLN A 161 25.88 -22.30 24.62
C GLN A 161 26.37 -21.01 23.98
N LEU A 162 26.49 -19.93 24.76
CA LEU A 162 26.99 -18.65 24.29
C LEU A 162 28.47 -18.72 23.90
N HIS A 163 29.28 -19.42 24.69
CA HIS A 163 30.69 -19.64 24.41
C HIS A 163 30.87 -20.31 23.04
N TRP A 164 30.21 -21.45 22.81
CA TRP A 164 30.36 -22.18 21.55
C TRP A 164 29.79 -21.44 20.36
N LEU A 165 28.66 -20.73 20.54
CA LEU A 165 28.12 -19.88 19.48
C LEU A 165 29.13 -18.80 19.05
N ARG A 166 29.81 -18.18 20.01
CA ARG A 166 30.83 -17.15 19.74
C ARG A 166 32.12 -17.74 19.18
N HIS A 167 32.52 -18.92 19.66
CA HIS A 167 33.66 -19.68 19.16
C HIS A 167 33.48 -20.00 17.67
N LEU A 168 32.33 -20.57 17.31
CA LEU A 168 32.00 -20.88 15.91
C LEU A 168 31.91 -19.62 15.03
N ASN A 169 31.28 -18.55 15.50
CA ASN A 169 31.22 -17.30 14.75
C ASN A 169 32.61 -16.71 14.48
N ARG A 170 33.53 -16.77 15.45
CA ARG A 170 34.93 -16.36 15.27
C ARG A 170 35.63 -17.26 14.25
N ALA A 171 35.47 -18.57 14.37
CA ALA A 171 36.02 -19.55 13.44
C ALA A 171 35.60 -19.29 11.99
N PHE A 172 34.30 -19.07 11.74
CA PHE A 172 33.78 -18.75 10.41
C PHE A 172 34.31 -17.42 9.87
N LYS A 173 34.32 -16.36 10.69
CA LYS A 173 34.86 -15.06 10.27
C LYS A 173 36.35 -15.13 9.92
N SER A 174 37.15 -15.88 10.69
CA SER A 174 38.56 -16.07 10.39
C SER A 174 38.77 -16.82 9.06
N MET A 175 38.00 -17.89 8.81
CA MET A 175 38.05 -18.59 7.51
C MET A 175 37.65 -17.69 6.35
N GLU A 176 36.59 -16.88 6.52
CA GLU A 176 36.13 -15.93 5.50
C GLU A 176 37.19 -14.86 5.20
N GLN A 177 37.78 -14.28 6.24
CA GLN A 177 38.84 -13.28 6.10
C GLN A 177 40.08 -13.84 5.39
N GLU A 178 40.53 -15.04 5.77
CA GLU A 178 41.68 -15.70 5.14
C GLU A 178 41.42 -16.00 3.65
N ARG A 179 40.22 -16.49 3.32
CA ARG A 179 39.78 -16.70 1.93
C ARG A 179 39.84 -15.40 1.13
N ASP A 180 39.29 -14.31 1.67
CA ASP A 180 39.20 -13.03 0.98
C ASP A 180 40.58 -12.39 0.78
N THR A 181 41.52 -12.61 1.70
CA THR A 181 42.92 -12.18 1.53
C THR A 181 43.72 -13.03 0.55
N SER A 182 43.31 -14.28 0.29
CA SER A 182 44.02 -15.24 -0.55
C SER A 182 43.59 -15.17 -2.02
N PHE A 183 43.37 -13.97 -2.56
CA PHE A 183 42.73 -13.73 -3.87
C PHE A 183 43.42 -14.42 -5.07
N ASN A 184 44.69 -14.81 -4.94
CA ASN A 184 45.50 -15.42 -6.02
C ASN A 184 46.14 -16.79 -5.68
N GLU A 185 45.95 -17.32 -4.47
CA GLU A 185 46.48 -18.64 -4.07
C GLU A 185 45.32 -19.59 -3.72
N THR A 186 45.53 -20.90 -3.92
CA THR A 186 44.56 -21.89 -3.46
C THR A 186 44.51 -21.88 -1.94
N TRP A 187 43.48 -21.26 -1.37
CA TRP A 187 43.26 -21.21 0.07
C TRP A 187 43.23 -22.62 0.69
N ASP A 188 44.20 -22.93 1.53
CA ASP A 188 44.22 -24.18 2.30
C ASP A 188 43.26 -24.09 3.49
N ARG A 189 42.03 -24.56 3.24
CA ARG A 189 40.99 -24.65 4.27
C ARG A 189 41.44 -25.47 5.49
N VAL A 190 42.20 -26.55 5.30
CA VAL A 190 42.52 -27.48 6.39
C VAL A 190 43.59 -26.90 7.32
N GLY A 191 44.52 -26.12 6.76
CA GLY A 191 45.52 -25.35 7.51
C GLY A 191 44.98 -24.10 8.20
N SER A 192 43.77 -23.64 7.85
CA SER A 192 43.16 -22.44 8.43
C SER A 192 42.98 -22.56 9.94
N LYS A 193 43.31 -21.49 10.67
CA LYS A 193 43.03 -21.40 12.11
C LYS A 193 41.54 -21.57 12.39
N GLY A 194 40.69 -20.93 11.58
CA GLY A 194 39.24 -21.02 11.75
C GLY A 194 38.69 -22.42 11.50
N TYR A 195 39.29 -23.20 10.60
CA TYR A 195 38.89 -24.61 10.42
C TYR A 195 39.27 -25.48 11.62
N ARG A 196 40.44 -25.24 12.22
CA ARG A 196 40.86 -25.88 13.47
C ARG A 196 39.91 -25.57 14.63
N ASP A 197 39.55 -24.30 14.81
CA ASP A 197 38.64 -23.85 15.86
C ASP A 197 37.21 -24.42 15.64
N TRP A 198 36.78 -24.52 14.39
CA TRP A 198 35.55 -25.23 14.02
C TRP A 198 35.63 -26.72 14.37
N LEU A 199 36.72 -27.38 13.99
CA LEU A 199 36.94 -28.80 14.23
C LEU A 199 36.97 -29.13 15.73
N GLU A 200 37.54 -28.25 16.56
CA GLU A 200 37.52 -28.38 18.02
C GLU A 200 36.09 -28.50 18.55
N TYR A 201 35.16 -27.66 18.08
CA TYR A 201 33.75 -27.76 18.48
C TYR A 201 33.13 -29.10 18.06
N PHE A 202 33.40 -29.55 16.83
CA PHE A 202 32.81 -30.80 16.29
C PHE A 202 33.34 -32.07 16.95
N GLN A 203 34.61 -32.07 17.38
CA GLN A 203 35.27 -33.24 17.94
C GLN A 203 35.14 -33.34 19.46
N LYS A 204 34.58 -32.33 20.13
CA LYS A 204 34.49 -32.28 21.57
C LYS A 204 33.25 -33.01 22.08
N ASP A 205 33.47 -34.07 22.84
CA ASP A 205 32.40 -34.92 23.37
C ASP A 205 31.53 -34.22 24.42
N ASN A 206 32.12 -33.31 25.21
CA ASN A 206 31.42 -32.57 26.26
C ASN A 206 31.49 -31.06 26.05
N LEU A 207 30.40 -30.51 25.53
CA LEU A 207 30.24 -29.08 25.25
C LEU A 207 29.82 -28.26 26.47
N THR A 208 29.42 -28.88 27.58
CA THR A 208 28.96 -28.13 28.76
C THR A 208 30.11 -27.72 29.68
N ASN A 209 31.22 -28.46 29.65
CA ASN A 209 32.39 -28.17 30.45
C ASN A 209 33.33 -27.19 29.73
N ILE A 210 33.27 -25.92 30.13
CA ILE A 210 34.08 -24.85 29.54
C ILE A 210 34.90 -24.20 30.66
N PRO A 211 36.18 -23.88 30.39
CA PRO A 211 37.02 -23.20 31.37
C PRO A 211 36.41 -21.86 31.78
N GLU A 212 36.32 -21.59 33.08
CA GLU A 212 35.76 -20.33 33.64
C GLU A 212 36.44 -19.08 33.04
N ASN A 213 37.73 -19.18 32.73
CA ASN A 213 38.50 -18.12 32.08
C ASN A 213 37.95 -17.75 30.70
N ALA A 214 37.38 -18.70 29.95
CA ALA A 214 36.82 -18.45 28.63
C ALA A 214 35.48 -17.71 28.69
N ILE A 215 34.74 -17.80 29.82
CA ILE A 215 33.50 -17.04 30.03
C ILE A 215 33.83 -15.55 30.21
N ASN A 216 34.91 -15.26 30.96
CA ASN A 216 35.41 -13.91 31.20
C ASN A 216 36.07 -13.30 29.95
N ASP A 217 36.91 -14.06 29.24
CA ASP A 217 37.55 -13.62 27.98
C ASP A 217 36.53 -13.21 26.89
N LEU A 218 35.38 -13.88 26.90
CA LEU A 218 34.31 -13.62 25.94
C LEU A 218 33.29 -12.59 26.43
N ASN A 219 33.45 -12.06 27.66
CA ASN A 219 32.50 -11.14 28.31
C ASN A 219 31.05 -11.62 28.18
N LEU A 220 30.84 -12.91 28.50
CA LEU A 220 29.53 -13.57 28.32
C LEU A 220 28.54 -13.25 29.45
N GLN A 221 28.99 -12.59 30.51
CA GLN A 221 28.14 -12.21 31.63
C GLN A 221 27.31 -10.95 31.30
N GLY A 222 25.99 -11.04 31.51
CA GLY A 222 25.07 -9.89 31.49
C GLY A 222 24.10 -9.80 30.31
N ASN A 223 23.41 -8.66 30.18
CA ASN A 223 22.37 -8.37 29.17
C ASN A 223 22.94 -8.04 27.77
N ASN A 224 24.16 -8.50 27.45
CA ASN A 224 24.88 -8.16 26.22
C ASN A 224 24.41 -8.98 25.00
N PHE A 225 23.54 -9.96 25.22
CA PHE A 225 23.04 -10.86 24.18
C PHE A 225 21.54 -10.75 24.05
N ALA A 226 21.09 -10.53 22.81
CA ALA A 226 19.69 -10.62 22.44
C ALA A 226 19.53 -11.75 21.43
N TYR A 227 18.76 -12.77 21.79
CA TYR A 227 18.32 -13.79 20.83
C TYR A 227 17.04 -13.30 20.17
N VAL A 228 17.11 -12.97 18.87
CA VAL A 228 15.98 -12.49 18.07
C VAL A 228 15.60 -13.57 17.06
N VAL A 229 14.34 -14.00 17.10
CA VAL A 229 13.78 -14.96 16.14
C VAL A 229 12.78 -14.22 15.29
N LEU A 230 13.02 -14.17 13.97
CA LEU A 230 12.02 -13.73 13.02
C LEU A 230 11.26 -14.93 12.48
N LYS A 231 9.95 -14.95 12.70
CA LYS A 231 9.09 -16.04 12.27
C LYS A 231 7.93 -15.50 11.45
N ARG A 232 7.66 -16.15 10.32
CA ARG A 232 6.50 -15.84 9.49
C ARG A 232 5.26 -16.49 10.11
N ARG A 233 4.20 -15.73 10.34
CA ARG A 233 2.96 -16.21 10.98
C ARG A 233 2.20 -17.23 10.14
N SER A 234 2.17 -17.04 8.81
CA SER A 234 1.54 -17.93 7.84
C SER A 234 2.36 -17.95 6.55
N GLY A 235 2.38 -19.09 5.85
CA GLY A 235 3.01 -19.25 4.52
C GLY A 235 2.36 -18.40 3.43
N ASP A 236 1.15 -17.88 3.66
CA ASP A 236 0.41 -17.08 2.70
C ASP A 236 0.73 -15.59 2.80
N VAL A 237 0.55 -14.87 1.69
CA VAL A 237 0.65 -13.41 1.61
C VAL A 237 -0.76 -12.84 1.64
N ARG A 238 -1.04 -11.92 2.55
CA ARG A 238 -2.33 -11.22 2.58
C ARG A 238 -2.34 -10.17 1.47
N VAL A 239 -3.35 -10.14 0.61
CA VAL A 239 -3.45 -9.15 -0.48
C VAL A 239 -4.56 -8.16 -0.15
N ASN A 240 -4.20 -6.88 -0.01
CA ASN A 240 -5.13 -5.77 0.19
C ASN A 240 -5.19 -4.96 -1.10
N ARG A 241 -6.34 -5.00 -1.79
CA ARG A 241 -6.58 -4.24 -3.01
C ARG A 241 -7.55 -3.10 -2.75
N GLU A 242 -7.13 -1.88 -3.05
CA GLU A 242 -8.04 -0.74 -3.07
C GLU A 242 -8.95 -0.85 -4.29
N LYS A 243 -10.26 -0.71 -4.08
CA LYS A 243 -11.27 -0.73 -5.13
C LYS A 243 -11.99 0.61 -5.17
N LEU A 244 -12.29 1.08 -6.38
CA LEU A 244 -13.10 2.28 -6.56
C LEU A 244 -14.53 1.98 -6.12
N VAL A 245 -15.00 2.64 -5.06
CA VAL A 245 -16.35 2.44 -4.50
C VAL A 245 -17.45 2.93 -5.47
N LEU A 246 -17.14 3.95 -6.28
CA LEU A 246 -18.06 4.52 -7.26
C LEU A 246 -17.40 4.56 -8.64
N SER A 247 -17.72 3.60 -9.50
CA SER A 247 -17.33 3.65 -10.91
C SER A 247 -18.30 4.53 -11.72
N ILE A 248 -17.83 5.02 -12.87
CA ILE A 248 -18.67 5.76 -13.82
C ILE A 248 -19.86 4.90 -14.29
N SER A 249 -19.66 3.60 -14.47
CA SER A 249 -20.75 2.67 -14.81
C SER A 249 -21.84 2.61 -13.74
N VAL A 250 -21.46 2.57 -12.46
CA VAL A 250 -22.42 2.60 -11.34
C VAL A 250 -23.11 3.96 -11.25
N LEU A 251 -22.38 5.07 -11.46
CA LEU A 251 -22.96 6.41 -11.47
C LEU A 251 -24.00 6.56 -12.59
N LEU A 252 -23.65 6.17 -13.82
CA LEU A 252 -24.56 6.23 -14.98
C LEU A 252 -25.76 5.31 -14.80
N SER A 253 -25.58 4.13 -14.22
CA SER A 253 -26.70 3.23 -13.91
C SER A 253 -27.68 3.86 -12.90
N ARG A 254 -27.17 4.51 -11.85
CA ARG A 254 -28.01 5.20 -10.86
C ARG A 254 -28.73 6.42 -11.44
N ILE A 255 -28.02 7.24 -12.22
CA ILE A 255 -28.62 8.40 -12.91
C ILE A 255 -29.67 7.92 -13.91
N GLY A 256 -29.37 6.91 -14.72
CA GLY A 256 -30.31 6.32 -15.67
C GLY A 256 -31.55 5.76 -14.99
N GLY A 257 -31.38 5.07 -13.86
CA GLY A 257 -32.50 4.61 -13.02
C GLY A 257 -33.39 5.77 -12.56
N LEU A 258 -32.80 6.81 -11.98
CA LEU A 258 -33.55 8.00 -11.52
C LEU A 258 -34.24 8.73 -12.67
N CYS A 259 -33.57 8.91 -13.81
CA CYS A 259 -34.16 9.54 -14.99
C CYS A 259 -35.29 8.71 -15.61
N SER A 260 -35.17 7.39 -15.64
CA SER A 260 -36.23 6.52 -16.17
C SER A 260 -37.50 6.60 -15.33
N LEU A 261 -37.36 6.68 -14.00
CA LEU A 261 -38.48 6.85 -13.08
C LEU A 261 -39.16 8.21 -13.29
N THR A 262 -38.39 9.29 -13.42
CA THR A 262 -38.98 10.63 -13.62
C THR A 262 -39.66 10.74 -14.98
N ILE A 263 -39.08 10.18 -16.05
CA ILE A 263 -39.70 10.15 -17.39
C ILE A 263 -40.97 9.30 -17.38
N GLY A 264 -40.97 8.13 -16.71
CA GLY A 264 -42.16 7.29 -16.62
C GLY A 264 -43.31 7.99 -15.90
N LEU A 265 -43.01 8.70 -14.81
CA LEU A 265 -44.01 9.41 -14.01
C LEU A 265 -44.54 10.65 -14.74
N THR A 266 -43.67 11.43 -15.41
CA THR A 266 -44.11 12.58 -16.21
C THR A 266 -44.92 12.16 -17.43
N ALA A 267 -44.55 11.06 -18.11
CA ALA A 267 -45.33 10.54 -19.23
C ALA A 267 -46.73 10.08 -18.79
N GLY A 268 -46.84 9.39 -17.65
CA GLY A 268 -48.13 9.01 -17.07
C GLY A 268 -49.01 10.22 -16.78
N PHE A 269 -48.46 11.25 -16.13
CA PHE A 269 -49.16 12.50 -15.85
C PHE A 269 -49.63 13.24 -17.12
N VAL A 270 -48.82 13.23 -18.19
CA VAL A 270 -49.21 13.83 -19.48
C VAL A 270 -50.39 13.09 -20.11
N VAL A 271 -50.39 11.76 -20.06
CA VAL A 271 -51.52 10.96 -20.56
C VAL A 271 -52.79 11.27 -19.76
N GLU A 272 -52.69 11.37 -18.44
CA GLU A 272 -53.82 11.76 -17.57
C GLU A 272 -54.36 13.15 -17.94
N ILE A 273 -53.49 14.13 -18.23
CA ILE A 273 -53.92 15.47 -18.68
C ILE A 273 -54.66 15.39 -20.03
N ILE A 274 -54.16 14.58 -20.98
CA ILE A 274 -54.78 14.42 -22.31
C ILE A 274 -56.16 13.79 -22.17
N GLU A 275 -56.29 12.73 -21.36
CA GLU A 275 -57.58 12.09 -21.08
C GLU A 275 -58.55 13.06 -20.40
N PHE A 276 -58.08 13.81 -19.41
CA PHE A 276 -58.89 14.82 -18.72
C PHE A 276 -59.40 15.91 -19.68
N ALA A 277 -58.53 16.40 -20.58
CA ALA A 277 -58.92 17.37 -21.60
C ALA A 277 -59.93 16.79 -22.60
N TYR A 278 -59.76 15.53 -23.02
CA TYR A 278 -60.70 14.84 -23.91
C TYR A 278 -62.09 14.71 -23.29
N VAL A 279 -62.18 14.31 -22.02
CA VAL A 279 -63.46 14.22 -21.28
C VAL A 279 -64.12 15.59 -21.14
N LEU A 280 -63.36 16.65 -20.85
CA LEU A 280 -63.90 18.02 -20.77
C LEU A 280 -64.42 18.53 -22.11
N CYS A 281 -63.74 18.23 -23.22
CA CYS A 281 -64.16 18.64 -24.56
C CYS A 281 -65.42 17.89 -25.03
N THR A 282 -65.52 16.59 -24.78
CA THR A 282 -66.70 15.79 -25.17
C THR A 282 -67.93 16.10 -24.31
N THR A 283 -67.77 16.36 -23.02
CA THR A 283 -68.88 16.82 -22.15
C THR A 283 -69.36 18.23 -22.50
N ARG A 284 -68.46 19.15 -22.93
CA ARG A 284 -68.86 20.46 -23.47
C ARG A 284 -69.54 20.37 -24.83
N ALA A 285 -69.09 19.49 -25.72
CA ALA A 285 -69.74 19.23 -27.00
C ALA A 285 -71.16 18.66 -26.81
N SER A 286 -71.35 17.76 -25.83
CA SER A 286 -72.67 17.24 -25.48
C SER A 286 -73.60 18.33 -24.90
N LYS A 287 -73.08 19.26 -24.07
CA LYS A 287 -73.85 20.44 -23.62
C LYS A 287 -74.18 21.44 -24.74
N SER A 288 -73.36 21.53 -25.78
CA SER A 288 -73.63 22.39 -26.95
C SER A 288 -74.67 21.80 -27.92
N VAL A 289 -74.87 20.48 -27.92
CA VAL A 289 -75.86 19.80 -28.78
C VAL A 289 -77.23 19.68 -28.09
N ASN A 290 -77.29 19.65 -26.76
CA ASN A 290 -78.56 19.60 -26.01
C ASN A 290 -79.26 20.96 -25.82
N GLY A 291 -78.87 22.00 -26.57
CA GLY A 291 -79.52 23.31 -26.56
C GLY A 291 -80.76 23.43 -27.46
N ARG A 292 -81.18 22.37 -28.15
CA ARG A 292 -82.39 22.42 -28.99
C ARG A 292 -83.05 21.04 -29.13
N LEU A 293 -84.33 21.03 -28.75
CA LEU A 293 -85.39 20.04 -29.01
C LEU A 293 -85.57 18.91 -27.98
N ASP A 294 -86.47 19.21 -27.05
CA ASP A 294 -87.82 18.63 -26.87
C ASP A 294 -88.02 17.17 -26.45
N HIS A 295 -89.07 17.05 -25.64
CA HIS A 295 -89.61 15.93 -24.90
C HIS A 295 -89.82 14.65 -25.73
N SER A 296 -89.35 13.51 -25.23
CA SER A 296 -90.00 12.21 -25.40
C SER A 296 -89.45 11.21 -24.40
N ASP A 297 -90.31 10.78 -23.48
CA ASP A 297 -90.11 9.63 -22.61
C ASP A 297 -89.72 8.39 -23.40
N LYS A 298 -88.62 7.73 -23.01
CA LYS A 298 -88.47 6.27 -23.10
C LYS A 298 -87.58 5.76 -21.96
N GLU A 299 -88.15 4.87 -21.16
CA GLU A 299 -87.46 3.98 -20.23
C GLU A 299 -86.26 3.29 -20.89
N GLN A 300 -85.10 3.36 -20.24
CA GLN A 300 -84.07 2.33 -20.38
C GLN A 300 -83.26 2.20 -19.08
N THR A 301 -83.62 1.15 -18.35
CA THR A 301 -82.85 0.33 -17.40
C THR A 301 -81.39 0.74 -17.15
N TYR A 302 -81.13 1.16 -15.91
CA TYR A 302 -79.79 1.24 -15.34
C TYR A 302 -79.18 -0.16 -15.22
N GLY A 303 -78.14 -0.44 -16.01
CA GLY A 303 -77.21 -1.53 -15.76
C GLY A 303 -76.38 -1.24 -14.52
N GLN A 304 -76.55 -2.09 -13.51
CA GLN A 304 -75.84 -2.15 -12.24
C GLN A 304 -74.32 -1.93 -12.38
N LEU A 305 -73.80 -0.95 -11.63
CA LEU A 305 -72.42 -0.96 -11.17
C LEU A 305 -72.22 -2.17 -10.24
N ASN A 306 -71.30 -3.06 -10.60
CA ASN A 306 -70.61 -3.90 -9.62
C ASN A 306 -69.24 -3.30 -9.35
N CYS A 307 -69.09 -2.74 -8.16
CA CYS A 307 -67.79 -2.57 -7.53
C CYS A 307 -67.32 -3.93 -7.02
N SER A 308 -66.11 -4.33 -7.40
CA SER A 308 -65.25 -5.18 -6.58
C SER A 308 -63.81 -4.70 -6.75
N GLU A 309 -63.27 -4.23 -5.63
CA GLU A 309 -61.86 -4.14 -5.23
C GLU A 309 -60.99 -5.28 -5.82
N THR A 310 -59.67 -5.23 -6.01
CA THR A 310 -58.56 -4.30 -5.73
C THR A 310 -57.31 -4.90 -6.43
N LEU A 311 -56.41 -4.02 -6.92
CA LEU A 311 -54.93 -4.11 -6.82
C LEU A 311 -54.23 -5.50 -6.75
N LEU A 312 -53.48 -5.91 -7.79
CA LEU A 312 -52.00 -5.89 -7.85
C LEU A 312 -51.44 -6.68 -9.07
N ASN A 313 -50.22 -6.31 -9.48
CA ASN A 313 -49.28 -6.99 -10.39
C ASN A 313 -49.41 -6.78 -11.90
N LYS A 314 -48.94 -5.60 -12.34
CA LYS A 314 -48.03 -5.53 -13.50
C LYS A 314 -46.62 -5.87 -13.03
N GLN A 315 -46.11 -7.04 -13.43
CA GLN A 315 -44.67 -7.24 -13.55
C GLN A 315 -44.32 -7.11 -15.03
N ALA A 316 -43.66 -6.01 -15.36
CA ALA A 316 -42.85 -5.91 -16.55
C ALA A 316 -41.63 -6.82 -16.35
N ALA A 317 -41.59 -7.94 -17.07
CA ALA A 317 -40.35 -8.67 -17.30
C ALA A 317 -39.73 -8.11 -18.58
N GLY A 318 -38.69 -7.29 -18.42
CA GLY A 318 -37.78 -6.94 -19.49
C GLY A 318 -36.95 -8.17 -19.86
N MET A 319 -37.04 -8.58 -21.12
CA MET A 319 -36.12 -9.51 -21.76
C MET A 319 -34.70 -8.93 -21.76
N MET A 320 -33.75 -9.64 -21.14
CA MET A 320 -32.35 -9.62 -21.55
C MET A 320 -31.96 -11.06 -21.85
N LEU A 321 -31.59 -11.31 -23.11
CA LEU A 321 -31.01 -12.57 -23.56
C LEU A 321 -29.61 -12.71 -22.95
N ASP A 322 -29.37 -13.81 -22.23
CA ASP A 322 -28.02 -14.37 -22.05
C ASP A 322 -27.89 -15.62 -22.92
N ALA A 323 -26.67 -15.84 -23.42
CA ALA A 323 -26.33 -16.87 -24.38
C ALA A 323 -26.20 -18.24 -23.68
N THR A 324 -27.32 -18.89 -23.39
CA THR A 324 -27.49 -20.36 -23.27
C THR A 324 -28.94 -20.62 -22.86
N GLY A 325 -29.80 -20.89 -23.84
CA GLY A 325 -31.25 -21.01 -23.64
C GLY A 325 -31.66 -22.24 -22.82
N GLN A 326 -31.83 -22.05 -21.50
CA GLN A 326 -32.57 -22.96 -20.61
C GLN A 326 -33.24 -22.18 -19.48
N ASP A 327 -34.56 -22.34 -19.34
CA ASP A 327 -35.35 -21.79 -18.24
C ASP A 327 -35.12 -22.61 -16.96
N VAL A 328 -34.69 -21.96 -15.88
CA VAL A 328 -34.65 -22.53 -14.52
C VAL A 328 -35.38 -21.59 -13.56
N CYS A 329 -36.50 -22.06 -13.01
CA CYS A 329 -37.23 -21.35 -11.95
C CYS A 329 -36.56 -21.62 -10.59
N TYR A 330 -36.14 -20.57 -9.89
CA TYR A 330 -35.83 -20.63 -8.46
C TYR A 330 -37.01 -20.11 -7.64
N THR A 331 -37.52 -20.93 -6.73
CA THR A 331 -38.49 -20.53 -5.70
C THR A 331 -37.74 -20.18 -4.41
N PHE A 332 -37.87 -18.92 -3.94
CA PHE A 332 -37.50 -18.53 -2.58
C PHE A 332 -38.75 -18.63 -1.70
N GLN A 333 -38.75 -19.56 -0.74
CA GLN A 333 -39.69 -19.61 0.37
C GLN A 333 -39.14 -18.80 1.54
N HIS A 334 -39.88 -17.80 2.00
CA HIS A 334 -39.71 -17.22 3.32
C HIS A 334 -40.79 -17.81 4.23
N SER A 335 -40.42 -18.62 5.22
CA SER A 335 -41.29 -18.99 6.34
C SER A 335 -40.96 -18.10 7.55
N THR A 336 -41.97 -17.39 8.05
CA THR A 336 -41.97 -16.83 9.40
C THR A 336 -42.93 -17.66 10.22
N ASP A 337 -42.42 -18.41 11.20
CA ASP A 337 -43.24 -18.97 12.27
C ASP A 337 -42.68 -18.54 13.62
N THR A 338 -43.53 -17.86 14.38
CA THR A 338 -43.43 -17.63 15.81
C THR A 338 -44.33 -18.64 16.53
N HIS A 339 -43.76 -19.49 17.38
CA HIS A 339 -44.17 -19.78 18.77
C HIS A 339 -43.71 -21.18 19.23
N SER A 340 -42.74 -21.20 20.15
CA SER A 340 -42.80 -21.85 21.47
C SER A 340 -41.52 -21.55 22.23
#